data_AF-A0A6L3F2D9-F1
#
_entry.id   AF-A0A6L3F2D9-F1
#
_cell.length_a   1.000
_cell.length_b   1.000
_cell.length_c   1.000
_cell.angle_alpha   90.00
_cell.angle_beta   90.00
_cell.angle_gamma   90.00
#
_symmetry.space_group_name_H-M   'P 1'
#
loop_
_entity.id
_entity.type
_entity.pdbx_description
1 polymer ?
#
loop_
_entity_poly.entity_id
_entity_poly.type
_entity_poly.pdbx_seq_one_letter_code
_entity_poly.pdbx_strand_id
1 'polypeptide(L)'
;MSLFTSNRERLLWFCVLAVMVAIYSTLGLAGRLAEVLRERDLVEALFAFGFLLVLVTILGSAMKRRPGRREIWVTIGVTAVYGMLLLRVFLSPQERTHLIEYGVVAVLIYHALIERRRNGRNVPTPALLAVLLTVLLGWLDEGIQAFLPNRTYDVRDIAFNVLAGLMAVVASQALAWARRRRG
;
A
#
# COMPACT_ATOMS: atom_id res chain seq x y z
N MET A 1 29.77 10.55 -3.78
CA MET A 1 28.41 10.70 -4.36
C MET A 1 27.39 10.50 -3.24
N SER A 2 26.40 11.37 -3.06
CA SER A 2 25.37 11.15 -2.05
C SER A 2 24.44 10.00 -2.46
N LEU A 3 24.07 9.14 -1.51
CA LEU A 3 23.14 8.01 -1.72
C LEU A 3 21.71 8.47 -2.08
N PHE A 4 21.34 9.68 -1.65
CA PHE A 4 20.04 10.31 -1.88
C PHE A 4 20.21 11.64 -2.63
N THR A 5 19.21 11.99 -3.44
CA THR A 5 19.19 13.24 -4.22
C THR A 5 18.52 14.40 -3.49
N SER A 6 17.61 14.11 -2.54
CA SER A 6 16.97 15.13 -1.72
C SER A 6 16.63 14.63 -0.31
N ASN A 7 16.40 15.55 0.64
CA ASN A 7 15.92 15.21 1.99
C ASN A 7 14.57 14.47 1.95
N ARG A 8 13.71 14.81 0.98
CA ARG A 8 12.42 14.16 0.78
C ARG A 8 12.59 12.72 0.32
N GLU A 9 13.50 12.48 -0.63
CA GLU A 9 13.81 11.12 -1.07
C GLU A 9 14.32 10.27 0.10
N ARG A 10 15.23 10.81 0.91
CA ARG A 10 15.75 10.14 2.11
C ARG A 10 14.63 9.78 3.08
N LEU A 11 13.72 10.71 3.35
CA LEU A 11 12.58 10.46 4.24
C LEU A 11 11.67 9.37 3.69
N LEU A 12 11.37 9.36 2.39
CA LEU A 12 10.54 8.34 1.77
C LEU A 12 11.16 6.95 1.88
N TRP A 13 12.47 6.81 1.63
CA TRP A 13 13.16 5.53 1.82
C TRP A 13 13.23 5.11 3.29
N PHE A 14 13.38 6.05 4.21
CA PHE A 14 13.28 5.75 5.64
C PHE A 14 11.89 5.26 6.02
N CYS A 15 10.83 5.87 5.48
CA CYS A 15 9.46 5.39 5.68
C CYS A 15 9.26 4.00 5.08
N VAL A 16 9.80 3.70 3.88
CA VAL A 16 9.77 2.34 3.31
C VAL A 16 10.42 1.37 4.29
N LEU A 17 11.64 1.66 4.75
CA LEU A 17 12.35 0.81 5.70
C LEU A 17 11.56 0.62 7.00
N ALA A 18 11.01 1.69 7.58
CA ALA A 18 10.23 1.63 8.81
C ALA A 18 8.96 0.77 8.65
N VAL A 19 8.25 0.91 7.52
CA VAL A 19 7.09 0.08 7.20
C VAL A 19 7.49 -1.38 7.02
N MET A 20 8.57 -1.67 6.29
CA MET A 20 9.05 -3.04 6.11
C MET A 20 9.46 -3.69 7.44
N VAL A 21 10.14 -2.95 8.32
CA VAL A 21 10.48 -3.43 9.66
C VAL A 21 9.22 -3.71 10.48
N ALA A 22 8.20 -2.86 10.39
CA ALA A 22 6.92 -3.07 11.07
C ALA A 22 6.22 -4.34 10.56
N ILE A 23 6.16 -4.55 9.24
CA ILE A 23 5.58 -5.77 8.63
C ILE A 23 6.35 -7.00 9.13
N TYR A 24 7.66 -7.05 8.91
CA TYR A 24 8.47 -8.24 9.22
C TYR A 24 8.55 -8.56 10.72
N SER A 25 8.59 -7.55 11.58
CA SER A 25 8.59 -7.76 13.03
C SER A 25 7.23 -8.25 13.56
N THR A 26 6.15 -8.03 12.83
CA THR A 26 4.80 -8.43 13.25
C THR A 26 4.34 -9.75 12.65
N LEU A 27 5.01 -10.31 11.64
CA LEU A 27 4.63 -11.57 10.97
C LEU A 27 4.29 -12.72 11.93
N GLY A 28 5.15 -12.96 12.93
CA GLY A 28 4.94 -14.04 13.91
C GLY A 28 3.76 -13.79 14.86
N LEU A 29 3.46 -12.52 15.16
CA LEU A 29 2.36 -12.12 16.05
C LEU A 29 1.03 -12.00 15.30
N ALA A 30 1.06 -11.49 14.07
CA ALA A 30 -0.10 -11.20 13.25
C ALA A 30 -0.95 -12.45 13.00
N GLY A 31 -0.33 -13.61 12.78
CA GLY A 31 -1.03 -14.89 12.66
C GLY A 31 -1.86 -15.23 13.89
N ARG A 32 -1.27 -15.13 15.09
CA ARG A 32 -1.95 -15.43 16.36
C ARG A 32 -3.07 -14.42 16.66
N LEU A 33 -2.82 -13.13 16.43
CA LEU A 33 -3.84 -12.10 16.62
C LEU A 33 -5.02 -12.29 15.67
N ALA A 34 -4.76 -12.63 14.40
CA ALA A 34 -5.81 -12.88 13.43
C ALA A 34 -6.67 -14.10 13.82
N GLU A 35 -6.07 -15.15 14.38
CA GLU A 35 -6.77 -16.32 14.89
C GLU A 35 -7.67 -15.97 16.08
N VAL A 36 -7.14 -15.29 17.10
CA VAL A 36 -7.92 -14.84 18.27
C VAL A 36 -9.07 -13.91 17.90
N LEU A 37 -8.83 -12.99 16.95
CA LEU A 37 -9.89 -12.09 16.46
C LEU A 37 -10.95 -12.85 15.66
N ARG A 38 -10.55 -13.89 14.92
CA ARG A 38 -11.45 -14.72 14.11
C ARG A 38 -12.34 -15.58 14.99
N GLU A 39 -11.80 -16.17 16.05
CA GLU A 39 -12.58 -16.93 17.05
C GLU A 39 -13.67 -16.09 17.74
N ARG A 40 -13.52 -14.77 17.75
CA ARG A 40 -14.47 -13.82 18.35
C ARG A 40 -15.37 -13.11 17.35
N ASP A 41 -15.30 -13.48 16.06
CA ASP A 41 -16.01 -12.80 14.96
C ASP A 41 -15.74 -11.28 14.85
N LEU A 42 -14.59 -10.82 15.36
CA LEU A 42 -14.24 -9.38 15.41
C LEU A 42 -13.48 -8.89 14.18
N VAL A 43 -12.96 -9.79 13.33
CA VAL A 43 -12.11 -9.43 12.19
C VAL A 43 -12.84 -8.50 11.22
N GLU A 44 -14.07 -8.86 10.82
CA GLU A 44 -14.85 -8.07 9.88
C GLU A 44 -15.22 -6.69 10.44
N ALA A 45 -15.60 -6.64 11.72
CA ALA A 45 -15.89 -5.38 12.40
C ALA A 45 -14.67 -4.46 12.46
N LEU A 46 -13.48 -5.02 12.74
CA LEU A 46 -12.23 -4.26 12.78
C LEU A 46 -11.84 -3.71 11.41
N PHE A 47 -11.95 -4.52 10.34
CA PHE A 47 -11.70 -4.06 8.98
C PHE A 47 -12.69 -2.98 8.55
N ALA A 48 -13.98 -3.15 8.83
CA ALA A 48 -15.01 -2.16 8.53
C ALA A 48 -14.76 -0.83 9.27
N PHE A 49 -14.39 -0.91 10.56
CA PHE A 49 -14.01 0.26 11.35
C PHE A 49 -12.76 0.94 10.81
N GLY A 50 -11.71 0.19 10.49
CA GLY A 50 -10.48 0.72 9.88
C GLY A 50 -10.77 1.42 8.54
N PHE A 51 -11.59 0.80 7.69
CA PHE A 51 -12.02 1.39 6.43
C PHE A 51 -12.81 2.69 6.64
N LEU A 52 -13.72 2.73 7.62
CA LEU A 52 -14.44 3.94 8.00
C LEU A 52 -13.50 5.07 8.43
N LEU A 53 -12.48 4.77 9.25
CA LEU A 53 -11.49 5.77 9.66
C LEU A 53 -10.70 6.33 8.47
N VAL A 54 -10.34 5.48 7.50
CA VAL A 54 -9.70 5.91 6.25
C VAL A 54 -10.63 6.82 5.46
N LEU A 55 -11.91 6.46 5.31
CA LEU A 55 -12.92 7.30 4.64
C LEU A 55 -13.05 8.67 5.31
N VAL A 56 -13.19 8.71 6.63
CA VAL A 56 -13.29 9.96 7.41
C VAL A 56 -12.03 10.81 7.20
N THR A 57 -10.86 10.20 7.19
CA THR A 57 -9.59 10.91 6.94
C THR A 57 -9.53 11.49 5.53
N ILE A 58 -9.93 10.72 4.51
CA ILE A 58 -10.00 11.18 3.12
C ILE A 58 -10.97 12.36 3.02
N LEU A 59 -12.18 12.24 3.54
CA LEU A 59 -13.21 13.29 3.51
C LEU A 59 -12.76 14.54 4.27
N GLY A 60 -12.22 14.39 5.49
CA GLY A 60 -11.69 15.50 6.28
C GLY A 60 -10.52 16.20 5.59
N SER A 61 -9.65 15.46 4.90
CA SER A 61 -8.56 16.04 4.12
C SER A 61 -9.06 16.79 2.87
N ALA A 62 -10.11 16.27 2.22
CA ALA A 62 -10.76 16.91 1.08
C ALA A 62 -11.39 18.25 1.48
N MET A 63 -12.07 18.31 2.64
CA MET A 63 -12.64 19.56 3.14
C MET A 63 -11.59 20.67 3.32
N LYS A 64 -10.39 20.32 3.79
CA LYS A 64 -9.28 21.28 3.98
C LYS A 64 -8.61 21.71 2.67
N ARG A 65 -8.45 20.78 1.71
CA ARG A 65 -7.72 21.01 0.44
C ARG A 65 -8.59 21.57 -0.69
N ARG A 66 -9.92 21.61 -0.49
CA ARG A 66 -10.92 22.04 -1.48
C ARG A 66 -10.63 21.46 -2.88
N PRO A 67 -10.62 20.12 -3.06
CA PRO A 67 -10.22 19.48 -4.31
C PRO A 67 -11.09 19.89 -5.51
N GLY A 68 -10.51 19.89 -6.71
CA GLY A 68 -11.28 20.11 -7.94
C GLY A 68 -12.21 18.93 -8.25
N ARG A 69 -13.25 19.14 -9.08
CA ARG A 69 -14.23 18.08 -9.45
C ARG A 69 -13.57 16.78 -9.92
N ARG A 70 -12.52 16.86 -10.75
CA ARG A 70 -11.78 15.69 -11.25
C ARG A 70 -11.07 14.92 -10.13
N GLU A 71 -10.44 15.63 -9.21
CA GLU A 71 -9.77 15.02 -8.06
C GLU A 71 -10.76 14.30 -7.16
N ILE A 72 -11.96 14.88 -6.95
CA ILE A 72 -13.05 14.25 -6.20
C ILE A 72 -13.47 12.94 -6.87
N TRP A 73 -13.80 12.96 -8.18
CA TRP A 73 -14.25 11.76 -8.88
C TRP A 73 -13.20 10.66 -8.92
N VAL A 74 -11.93 11.00 -9.14
CA VAL A 74 -10.85 10.01 -9.09
C VAL A 74 -10.67 9.45 -7.68
N THR A 75 -10.75 10.29 -6.65
CA THR A 75 -10.67 9.84 -5.26
C THR A 75 -11.81 8.88 -4.94
N ILE A 76 -13.06 9.23 -5.29
CA ILE A 76 -14.22 8.36 -5.11
C ILE A 76 -14.03 7.04 -5.84
N GLY A 77 -13.60 7.07 -7.11
CA GLY A 77 -13.36 5.85 -7.89
C GLY A 77 -12.28 4.95 -7.27
N VAL A 78 -11.14 5.52 -6.87
CA VAL A 78 -10.06 4.77 -6.19
C VAL A 78 -10.58 4.18 -4.88
N THR A 79 -11.23 4.98 -4.04
CA THR A 79 -11.79 4.53 -2.76
C THR A 79 -12.83 3.42 -2.97
N ALA A 80 -13.68 3.52 -3.99
CA ALA A 80 -14.67 2.50 -4.31
C ALA A 80 -14.01 1.18 -4.75
N VAL A 81 -12.97 1.23 -5.59
CA VAL A 81 -12.25 0.01 -6.01
C VAL A 81 -11.55 -0.66 -4.83
N TYR A 82 -10.85 0.10 -3.99
CA TYR A 82 -10.21 -0.44 -2.79
C TYR A 82 -11.26 -0.99 -1.80
N GLY A 83 -12.35 -0.26 -1.55
CA GLY A 83 -13.44 -0.70 -0.69
C GLY A 83 -14.10 -1.96 -1.20
N MET A 84 -14.37 -2.05 -2.50
CA MET A 84 -14.95 -3.24 -3.13
C MET A 84 -14.08 -4.47 -2.93
N LEU A 85 -12.75 -4.36 -3.03
CA LEU A 85 -11.85 -5.47 -2.76
C LEU A 85 -11.80 -5.81 -1.27
N LEU A 86 -11.54 -4.83 -0.40
CA LEU A 86 -11.38 -5.06 1.04
C LEU A 86 -12.63 -5.63 1.71
N LEU A 87 -13.83 -5.37 1.17
CA LEU A 87 -15.10 -5.87 1.68
C LEU A 87 -15.55 -7.18 1.02
N ARG A 88 -14.75 -7.79 0.13
CA ARG A 88 -15.10 -9.09 -0.45
C ARG A 88 -14.96 -10.20 0.59
N VAL A 89 -16.07 -10.90 0.83
CA VAL A 89 -16.18 -12.05 1.76
C VAL A 89 -15.22 -13.19 1.41
N PHE A 90 -14.90 -13.39 0.13
CA PHE A 90 -13.99 -14.45 -0.30
C PHE A 90 -12.51 -14.15 0.00
N LEU A 91 -12.16 -12.91 0.36
CA LEU A 91 -10.79 -12.58 0.71
C LEU A 91 -10.49 -12.94 2.15
N SER A 92 -9.41 -13.66 2.36
CA SER A 92 -8.91 -13.94 3.71
C SER A 92 -8.43 -12.63 4.38
N PRO A 93 -8.50 -12.54 5.72
CA PRO A 93 -7.95 -11.41 6.47
C PRO A 93 -6.49 -11.10 6.11
N GLN A 94 -5.73 -12.15 5.79
CA GLN A 94 -4.35 -12.08 5.33
C GLN A 94 -4.26 -11.34 3.99
N GLU A 95 -4.97 -11.82 2.95
CA GLU A 95 -4.98 -11.21 1.62
C GLU A 95 -5.36 -9.72 1.66
N ARG A 96 -6.33 -9.34 2.51
CA ARG A 96 -6.72 -7.93 2.73
C ARG A 96 -5.59 -7.11 3.34
N THR A 97 -4.82 -7.71 4.25
CA THR A 97 -3.66 -7.08 4.89
C THR A 97 -2.53 -6.87 3.87
N HIS A 98 -2.24 -7.88 3.05
CA HIS A 98 -1.27 -7.77 1.94
C HIS A 98 -1.61 -6.61 0.98
N LEU A 99 -2.89 -6.47 0.60
CA LEU A 99 -3.35 -5.35 -0.24
C LEU A 99 -3.04 -3.98 0.38
N ILE A 100 -3.16 -3.84 1.69
CA ILE A 100 -2.93 -2.58 2.41
C ILE A 100 -1.41 -2.34 2.57
N GLU A 101 -0.70 -3.31 3.13
CA GLU A 101 0.73 -3.20 3.46
C GLU A 101 1.57 -2.93 2.22
N TYR A 102 1.46 -3.79 1.21
CA TYR A 102 2.23 -3.65 -0.03
C TYR A 102 1.71 -2.51 -0.90
N GLY A 103 0.44 -2.12 -0.75
CA GLY A 103 -0.09 -0.90 -1.34
C GLY A 103 0.63 0.35 -0.80
N VAL A 104 0.80 0.45 0.52
CA VAL A 104 1.53 1.55 1.17
C VAL A 104 3.00 1.55 0.74
N VAL A 105 3.67 0.39 0.77
CA VAL A 105 5.06 0.23 0.31
C VAL A 105 5.21 0.72 -1.14
N ALA A 106 4.32 0.30 -2.04
CA ALA A 106 4.34 0.70 -3.44
C ALA A 106 4.18 2.22 -3.64
N VAL A 107 3.27 2.86 -2.90
CA VAL A 107 3.10 4.32 -2.94
C VAL A 107 4.39 5.03 -2.52
N LEU A 108 5.01 4.59 -1.43
CA LEU A 108 6.24 5.21 -0.91
C LEU A 108 7.42 5.03 -1.87
N ILE A 109 7.63 3.82 -2.39
CA ILE A 109 8.68 3.54 -3.38
C ILE A 109 8.44 4.36 -4.65
N TYR A 110 7.21 4.38 -5.17
CA TYR A 110 6.88 5.16 -6.36
C TYR A 110 7.20 6.64 -6.18
N HIS A 111 6.81 7.24 -5.05
CA HIS A 111 7.13 8.63 -4.76
C HIS A 111 8.63 8.87 -4.56
N ALA A 112 9.37 7.94 -3.95
CA ALA A 112 10.82 8.05 -3.81
C ALA A 112 11.53 8.04 -5.17
N LEU A 113 11.10 7.15 -6.07
CA LEU A 113 11.65 7.05 -7.43
C LEU A 113 11.29 8.26 -8.30
N ILE A 114 10.07 8.81 -8.16
CA ILE A 114 9.66 10.05 -8.83
C ILE A 114 10.48 11.24 -8.32
N GLU A 115 10.71 11.34 -7.01
CA GLU A 115 11.54 12.38 -6.42
C GLU A 115 12.99 12.29 -6.91
N ARG A 116 13.57 11.08 -6.93
CA ARG A 116 14.91 10.84 -7.48
C ARG A 116 15.03 11.27 -8.94
N ARG A 117 14.03 10.93 -9.77
CA ARG A 117 13.97 11.35 -11.18
C ARG A 117 13.90 12.87 -11.33
N ARG A 118 13.09 13.54 -10.52
CA ARG A 118 12.93 15.01 -10.56
C ARG A 118 14.23 15.74 -10.23
N ASN A 119 15.07 15.16 -9.38
CA ASN A 119 16.39 15.69 -9.03
C ASN A 119 17.50 15.25 -10.01
N GLY A 120 17.15 14.98 -11.27
CA GLY A 120 18.11 14.80 -12.38
C GLY A 120 18.74 13.42 -12.52
N ARG A 121 18.36 12.43 -11.69
CA ARG A 121 18.86 11.05 -11.86
C ARG A 121 18.06 10.28 -12.90
N ASN A 122 18.75 9.46 -13.69
CA ASN A 122 18.11 8.56 -14.62
C ASN A 122 17.43 7.40 -13.89
N VAL A 123 16.11 7.47 -13.75
CA VAL A 123 15.26 6.40 -13.24
C VAL A 123 14.26 6.07 -14.33
N PRO A 124 14.53 5.11 -15.24
CA PRO A 124 13.57 4.72 -16.27
C PRO A 124 12.30 4.15 -15.61
N THR A 125 11.13 4.44 -16.19
CA THR A 125 9.81 3.91 -15.78
C THR A 125 9.60 3.69 -14.25
N PRO A 126 9.49 4.77 -13.42
CA PRO A 126 9.44 4.68 -11.96
C PRO A 126 8.22 3.89 -11.46
N ALA A 127 7.13 3.91 -12.23
CA ALA A 127 5.94 3.12 -11.98
C ALA A 127 6.24 1.61 -12.04
N LEU A 128 6.89 1.15 -13.11
CA LEU A 128 7.25 -0.26 -13.28
C LEU A 128 8.25 -0.70 -12.19
N LEU A 129 9.28 0.12 -11.95
CA LEU A 129 10.25 -0.16 -10.89
C LEU A 129 9.60 -0.25 -9.50
N ALA A 130 8.64 0.63 -9.19
CA ALA A 130 7.93 0.58 -7.92
C ALA A 130 7.12 -0.71 -7.76
N VAL A 131 6.43 -1.14 -8.82
CA VAL A 131 5.70 -2.43 -8.80
C VAL A 131 6.68 -3.58 -8.62
N LEU A 132 7.74 -3.65 -9.42
CA LEU A 132 8.74 -4.74 -9.34
C LEU A 132 9.41 -4.83 -7.96
N LEU A 133 9.80 -3.69 -7.38
CA LEU A 133 10.37 -3.66 -6.03
C LEU A 133 9.36 -4.08 -4.97
N THR A 134 8.09 -3.69 -5.11
CA THR A 134 7.03 -4.11 -4.18
C THR A 134 6.81 -5.63 -4.26
N VAL A 135 6.77 -6.19 -5.47
CA VAL A 135 6.65 -7.63 -5.70
C VAL A 135 7.84 -8.38 -5.11
N LEU A 136 9.06 -7.87 -5.29
CA LEU A 136 10.26 -8.46 -4.71
C LEU A 136 10.21 -8.47 -3.17
N LEU A 137 9.75 -7.38 -2.56
CA LEU A 137 9.63 -7.28 -1.10
C LEU A 137 8.52 -8.20 -0.56
N GLY A 138 7.40 -8.32 -1.27
CA GLY A 138 6.32 -9.25 -0.93
C GLY A 138 6.71 -10.70 -1.16
N TRP A 139 7.54 -10.99 -2.14
CA TRP A 139 8.10 -12.33 -2.32
C TRP A 139 9.11 -12.68 -1.22
N LEU A 140 9.94 -11.72 -0.80
CA LEU A 140 10.83 -11.89 0.35
C LEU A 140 10.04 -12.17 1.63
N ASP A 141 8.90 -11.50 1.80
CA ASP A 141 8.00 -11.71 2.93
C ASP A 141 7.44 -13.13 2.98
N GLU A 142 6.90 -13.63 1.87
CA GLU A 142 6.47 -15.04 1.75
C GLU A 142 7.62 -16.01 2.04
N GLY A 143 8.83 -15.66 1.58
CA GLY A 143 10.05 -16.40 1.91
C GLY A 143 10.35 -16.45 3.41
N ILE A 144 10.17 -15.33 4.13
CA ILE A 144 10.32 -15.27 5.59
C ILE A 144 9.21 -16.07 6.28
N GLN A 145 7.97 -15.93 5.81
CA GLN A 145 6.82 -16.65 6.35
C GLN A 145 6.96 -18.17 6.22
N ALA A 146 7.64 -18.67 5.18
CA ALA A 146 7.93 -20.09 4.99
C ALA A 146 8.76 -20.71 6.13
N PHE A 147 9.50 -19.90 6.90
CA PHE A 147 10.24 -20.35 8.08
C PHE A 147 9.45 -20.24 9.39
N LEU A 148 8.24 -19.69 9.37
CA LEU A 148 7.40 -19.55 10.56
C LEU A 148 6.52 -20.78 10.75
N PRO A 149 6.45 -21.36 11.97
CA PRO A 149 5.77 -22.63 12.21
C PRO A 149 4.26 -22.61 11.97
N ASN A 150 3.65 -21.42 12.00
CA ASN A 150 2.20 -21.24 11.85
C ASN A 150 1.82 -20.70 10.46
N ARG A 151 2.73 -20.71 9.49
CA ARG A 151 2.51 -20.15 8.15
C ARG A 151 3.05 -21.08 7.06
N THR A 152 2.37 -21.04 5.92
CA THR A 152 2.74 -21.78 4.70
C THR A 152 2.92 -20.76 3.60
N TYR A 153 3.98 -20.92 2.81
CA TYR A 153 4.19 -20.13 1.60
C TYR A 153 3.00 -20.27 0.65
N ASP A 154 2.34 -19.17 0.28
CA ASP A 154 1.21 -19.18 -0.65
C ASP A 154 1.47 -18.29 -1.88
N VAL A 155 1.42 -18.91 -3.06
CA VAL A 155 1.57 -18.20 -4.34
C VAL A 155 0.46 -17.16 -4.55
N ARG A 156 -0.71 -17.38 -3.94
CA ARG A 156 -1.81 -16.43 -3.96
C ARG A 156 -1.43 -15.10 -3.28
N ASP A 157 -0.70 -15.14 -2.18
CA ASP A 157 -0.28 -13.93 -1.46
C ASP A 157 0.70 -13.10 -2.30
N ILE A 158 1.57 -13.75 -3.06
CA ILE A 158 2.41 -13.07 -4.07
C ILE A 158 1.56 -12.36 -5.12
N ALA A 159 0.50 -13.00 -5.61
CA ALA A 159 -0.41 -12.38 -6.58
C ALA A 159 -1.14 -11.15 -5.98
N PHE A 160 -1.50 -11.19 -4.70
CA PHE A 160 -2.05 -10.03 -4.00
C PHE A 160 -1.01 -8.92 -3.81
N ASN A 161 0.26 -9.24 -3.56
CA ASN A 161 1.34 -8.25 -3.50
C ASN A 161 1.54 -7.55 -4.86
N VAL A 162 1.47 -8.30 -5.97
CA VAL A 162 1.47 -7.75 -7.34
C VAL A 162 0.28 -6.82 -7.54
N LEU A 163 -0.93 -7.27 -7.18
CA LEU A 163 -2.17 -6.48 -7.31
C LEU A 163 -2.09 -5.19 -6.49
N ALA A 164 -1.62 -5.27 -5.25
CA ALA A 164 -1.42 -4.14 -4.35
C ALA A 164 -0.48 -3.10 -4.99
N GLY A 165 0.67 -3.53 -5.49
CA GLY A 165 1.64 -2.67 -6.15
C GLY A 165 1.07 -1.97 -7.38
N LEU A 166 0.39 -2.73 -8.26
CA LEU A 166 -0.25 -2.18 -9.46
C LEU A 166 -1.32 -1.15 -9.10
N MET A 167 -2.24 -1.50 -8.20
CA MET A 167 -3.35 -0.62 -7.81
C MET A 167 -2.84 0.66 -7.16
N ALA A 168 -1.86 0.58 -6.26
CA ALA A 168 -1.26 1.73 -5.59
C ALA A 168 -0.60 2.69 -6.57
N VAL A 169 0.19 2.17 -7.52
CA VAL A 169 0.89 2.98 -8.51
C VAL A 169 -0.10 3.60 -9.52
N VAL A 170 -1.11 2.85 -9.97
CA VAL A 170 -2.15 3.37 -10.87
C VAL A 170 -2.97 4.46 -10.18
N ALA A 171 -3.40 4.23 -8.94
CA ALA A 171 -4.13 5.23 -8.15
C ALA A 171 -3.30 6.51 -7.95
N SER A 172 -2.01 6.37 -7.63
CA SER A 172 -1.09 7.50 -7.47
C SER A 172 -0.96 8.32 -8.75
N GLN A 173 -0.86 7.66 -9.90
CA GLN A 173 -0.79 8.31 -11.21
C GLN A 173 -2.11 9.00 -11.58
N ALA A 174 -3.26 8.34 -11.37
CA ALA A 174 -4.58 8.90 -11.63
C ALA A 174 -4.84 10.16 -10.80
N LEU A 175 -4.50 10.13 -9.51
CA LEU A 175 -4.60 11.30 -8.62
C LEU A 175 -3.66 12.42 -9.04
N ALA A 176 -2.40 12.10 -9.39
CA ALA A 176 -1.45 13.10 -9.88
C ALA A 176 -1.87 13.72 -11.22
N TRP A 177 -2.54 12.96 -12.09
CA TRP A 177 -3.14 13.47 -13.32
C TRP A 177 -4.32 14.40 -13.04
N ALA A 178 -5.23 13.99 -12.13
CA ALA A 178 -6.41 14.77 -11.78
C ALA A 178 -6.04 16.13 -11.17
N ARG A 179 -5.00 16.16 -10.32
CA ARG A 179 -4.47 17.39 -9.72
C ARG A 179 -3.80 18.33 -10.73
N ARG A 180 -3.14 17.80 -11.76
CA ARG A 180 -2.45 18.63 -12.78
C ARG A 180 -3.43 19.36 -13.70
N ARG A 181 -4.61 18.80 -13.96
CA ARG A 181 -5.65 19.44 -14.80
C ARG A 181 -6.64 20.30 -14.00
N ARG A 182 -6.19 20.81 -12.86
CA ARG A 182 -6.92 21.74 -11.98
C ARG A 182 -6.59 23.20 -12.31
N GLY A 183 -5.54 23.44 -13.12
CA GLY A 183 -5.41 24.66 -13.94
C GLY A 183 -6.18 24.51 -15.23
#